data_AF-A0AA40A3X8-F1
#
_entry.id   AF-A0AA40A3X8-F1
#
_cell.length_a   1.000
_cell.length_b   1.000
_cell.length_c   1.000
_cell.angle_alpha   90.00
_cell.angle_beta   90.00
_cell.angle_gamma   90.00
#
_symmetry.space_group_name_H-M   'P 1'
#
loop_
_entity.id
_entity.type
_entity.pdbx_description
1 polymer ?
#
loop_
_entity_poly.entity_id
_entity_poly.type
_entity_poly.pdbx_seq_one_letter_code
_entity_poly.pdbx_strand_id
1 'polypeptide(L)'
;MPINHLSLPTGPCNFALMRDFYLATLQPLGFKIYKQVDGHFVGLQAPHAGPDFWLHCGGQDFEPVDPKLSADENLKTRGRSHVAFDVGSRKEVDEFYAAALKAGGVCNGAPGERSYAKGYYAAFVLDPLGNNIEAVHFNPLWLRAIKAAPSVVMLVLGIAVGHFGFGYFA
;
A
#
# COMPACT_ATOMS: atom_id res chain seq x y z
N MET A 1 3.74 -9.56 6.31
CA MET A 1 3.03 -8.44 6.96
C MET A 1 2.47 -8.95 8.29
N PRO A 2 2.52 -8.17 9.41
CA PRO A 2 1.87 -8.57 10.67
C PRO A 2 0.33 -8.53 10.58
N ILE A 3 -0.20 -7.78 9.62
CA ILE A 3 -1.62 -7.80 9.24
C ILE A 3 -1.86 -8.97 8.28
N ASN A 4 -2.89 -9.78 8.55
CA ASN A 4 -3.21 -10.92 7.69
C ASN A 4 -3.99 -10.50 6.44
N HIS A 5 -5.03 -9.67 6.61
CA HIS A 5 -5.82 -9.08 5.52
C HIS A 5 -6.54 -7.80 5.97
N LEU A 6 -6.93 -6.97 5.01
CA LEU A 6 -7.77 -5.78 5.18
C LEU A 6 -8.97 -5.86 4.24
N SER A 7 -10.13 -5.30 4.65
CA SER A 7 -11.32 -5.20 3.81
C SER A 7 -11.88 -3.79 3.82
N LEU A 8 -12.22 -3.24 2.65
CA LEU A 8 -12.90 -1.94 2.50
C LEU A 8 -14.37 -2.12 2.09
N PRO A 9 -15.31 -1.44 2.78
CA PRO A 9 -16.71 -1.40 2.36
C PRO A 9 -16.88 -0.52 1.14
N THR A 10 -17.70 -0.97 0.19
CA THR A 10 -17.95 -0.24 -1.07
C THR A 10 -19.39 0.28 -1.18
N GLY A 11 -20.32 -0.31 -0.43
CA GLY A 11 -21.74 -0.19 -0.74
C GLY A 11 -22.14 -1.01 -1.99
N PRO A 12 -23.38 -1.50 -2.09
CA PRO A 12 -23.81 -2.34 -3.21
C PRO A 12 -23.67 -1.68 -4.59
N CYS A 13 -23.95 -0.37 -4.70
CA CYS A 13 -23.99 0.33 -5.99
C CYS A 13 -22.59 0.61 -6.55
N ASN A 14 -21.59 0.81 -5.67
CA ASN A 14 -20.24 1.18 -6.09
C ASN A 14 -19.28 -0.02 -6.20
N PHE A 15 -19.73 -1.24 -5.89
CA PHE A 15 -18.84 -2.40 -5.85
C PHE A 15 -18.09 -2.64 -7.17
N ALA A 16 -18.78 -2.57 -8.31
CA ALA A 16 -18.15 -2.74 -9.62
C ALA A 16 -17.12 -1.64 -9.91
N LEU A 17 -17.48 -0.38 -9.63
CA LEU A 17 -16.61 0.78 -9.78
C LEU A 17 -15.31 0.63 -8.96
N MET A 18 -15.45 0.25 -7.69
CA MET A 18 -14.32 0.04 -6.78
C MET A 18 -13.47 -1.16 -7.20
N ARG A 19 -14.09 -2.30 -7.55
CA ARG A 19 -13.38 -3.48 -8.06
C ARG A 19 -12.53 -3.11 -9.28
N ASP A 20 -13.12 -2.46 -10.27
CA ASP A 20 -12.45 -2.17 -11.53
C ASP A 20 -11.33 -1.15 -11.32
N PHE A 21 -11.54 -0.15 -10.45
CA PHE A 21 -10.49 0.78 -10.02
C PHE A 21 -9.29 0.06 -9.41
N TYR A 22 -9.49 -0.80 -8.39
CA TYR A 22 -8.38 -1.49 -7.73
C TYR A 22 -7.70 -2.52 -8.62
N LEU A 23 -8.46 -3.21 -9.49
CA LEU A 23 -7.86 -4.11 -10.46
C LEU A 23 -6.93 -3.36 -11.41
N ALA A 24 -7.38 -2.24 -11.99
CA ALA A 24 -6.54 -1.44 -12.88
C ALA A 24 -5.33 -0.87 -12.15
N THR A 25 -5.54 -0.34 -10.94
CA THR A 25 -4.52 0.35 -10.13
C THR A 25 -3.42 -0.60 -9.63
N LEU A 26 -3.79 -1.81 -9.21
CA LEU A 26 -2.86 -2.79 -8.61
C LEU A 26 -2.30 -3.79 -9.63
N GLN A 27 -2.80 -3.80 -10.87
CA GLN A 27 -2.29 -4.68 -11.94
C GLN A 27 -0.78 -4.51 -12.20
N PRO A 28 -0.20 -3.30 -12.23
CA PRO A 28 1.25 -3.13 -12.42
C PRO A 28 2.08 -3.76 -11.29
N LEU A 29 1.50 -3.81 -10.08
CA LEU A 29 2.10 -4.46 -8.91
C LEU A 29 1.92 -5.99 -8.92
N GLY A 30 1.27 -6.52 -9.96
CA GLY A 30 1.04 -7.96 -10.15
C GLY A 30 -0.14 -8.52 -9.36
N PHE A 31 -0.99 -7.68 -8.77
CA PHE A 31 -2.18 -8.14 -8.07
C PHE A 31 -3.16 -8.82 -9.03
N LYS A 32 -3.84 -9.86 -8.54
CA LYS A 32 -4.86 -10.61 -9.28
C LYS A 32 -6.06 -10.88 -8.39
N ILE A 33 -7.20 -11.18 -9.00
CA ILE A 33 -8.36 -11.71 -8.29
C ILE A 33 -8.00 -13.10 -7.76
N TYR A 34 -8.01 -13.24 -6.44
CA TYR A 34 -7.92 -14.53 -5.77
C TYR A 34 -9.29 -15.21 -5.70
N LYS A 35 -10.30 -14.45 -5.27
CA LYS A 35 -11.68 -14.94 -5.15
C LYS A 35 -12.66 -13.79 -5.31
N GLN A 36 -13.79 -14.05 -5.94
CA GLN A 36 -14.90 -13.11 -5.98
C GLN A 36 -16.23 -13.84 -5.87
N VAL A 37 -17.22 -13.14 -5.33
CA VAL A 37 -18.64 -13.47 -5.42
C VAL A 37 -19.34 -12.17 -5.79
N ASP A 38 -19.91 -12.11 -6.99
CA ASP A 38 -20.53 -10.91 -7.53
C ASP A 38 -21.63 -10.41 -6.59
N GLY A 39 -21.64 -9.10 -6.32
CA GLY A 39 -22.58 -8.51 -5.37
C GLY A 39 -22.26 -8.79 -3.89
N HIS A 40 -21.15 -9.45 -3.56
CA HIS A 40 -20.74 -9.73 -2.18
C HIS A 40 -19.33 -9.24 -1.86
N PHE A 41 -18.29 -9.79 -2.50
CA PHE A 41 -16.91 -9.44 -2.21
C PHE A 41 -15.95 -9.81 -3.35
N VAL A 42 -14.78 -9.17 -3.35
CA VAL A 42 -13.62 -9.55 -4.16
C VAL A 42 -12.36 -9.47 -3.29
N GLY A 43 -11.55 -10.52 -3.34
CA GLY A 43 -10.23 -10.59 -2.72
C GLY A 43 -9.16 -10.50 -3.77
N LEU A 44 -8.24 -9.55 -3.60
CA LEU A 44 -7.06 -9.35 -4.42
C LEU A 44 -5.83 -9.90 -3.69
N GLN A 45 -4.90 -10.43 -4.47
CA GLN A 45 -3.71 -11.09 -3.96
C GLN A 45 -2.47 -10.54 -4.67
N ALA A 46 -1.51 -10.07 -3.87
CA ALA A 46 -0.19 -9.70 -4.34
C ALA A 46 0.63 -10.91 -4.82
N PRO A 47 1.66 -10.70 -5.67
CA PRO A 47 2.61 -11.75 -6.00
C PRO A 47 3.24 -12.36 -4.74
N HIS A 48 3.24 -13.70 -4.65
CA HIS A 48 3.86 -14.46 -3.55
C HIS A 48 3.28 -14.21 -2.14
N ALA A 49 2.09 -13.62 -2.03
CA ALA A 49 1.37 -13.45 -0.76
C ALA A 49 0.07 -14.28 -0.74
N GLY A 50 -0.57 -14.41 0.42
CA GLY A 50 -1.99 -14.79 0.50
C GLY A 50 -2.90 -13.62 0.10
N PRO A 51 -4.23 -13.81 0.01
CA PRO A 51 -5.16 -12.73 -0.30
C PRO A 51 -5.25 -11.73 0.87
N ASP A 52 -4.60 -10.60 0.73
CA ASP A 52 -4.37 -9.62 1.79
C ASP A 52 -5.22 -8.36 1.67
N PHE A 53 -5.83 -8.11 0.51
CA PHE A 53 -6.68 -6.93 0.29
C PHE A 53 -8.05 -7.30 -0.29
N TRP A 54 -9.12 -6.87 0.37
CA TRP A 54 -10.49 -7.25 0.05
C TRP A 54 -11.39 -6.02 -0.11
N LEU A 55 -12.39 -6.15 -0.97
CA LEU A 55 -13.52 -5.24 -1.07
C LEU A 55 -14.80 -6.03 -0.80
N HIS A 56 -15.76 -5.43 -0.12
CA HIS A 56 -17.06 -6.05 0.11
C HIS A 56 -18.21 -5.08 -0.12
N CYS A 57 -19.37 -5.59 -0.53
CA CYS A 57 -20.61 -4.84 -0.76
C CYS A 57 -21.32 -4.40 0.53
N GLY A 58 -20.65 -4.47 1.68
CA GLY A 58 -21.19 -3.97 2.94
C GLY A 58 -21.05 -2.46 3.04
N GLY A 59 -21.75 -1.89 4.03
CA GLY A 59 -21.79 -0.44 4.26
C GLY A 59 -22.94 0.24 3.52
N GLN A 60 -22.99 1.57 3.65
CA GLN A 60 -23.93 2.42 2.92
C GLN A 60 -23.30 2.81 1.58
N ASP A 61 -24.14 3.05 0.58
CA ASP A 61 -23.69 3.69 -0.65
C ASP A 61 -23.29 5.14 -0.35
N PHE A 62 -22.17 5.54 -0.93
CA PHE A 62 -21.69 6.91 -0.91
C PHE A 62 -21.61 7.42 -2.34
N GLU A 63 -21.94 8.69 -2.52
CA GLU A 63 -21.65 9.38 -3.78
C GLU A 63 -20.14 9.35 -4.03
N PRO A 64 -19.69 8.90 -5.21
CA PRO A 64 -18.29 8.94 -5.58
C PRO A 64 -17.68 10.34 -5.47
N VAL A 65 -16.35 10.40 -5.38
CA VAL A 65 -15.60 11.66 -5.47
C VAL A 65 -15.86 12.34 -6.81
N ASP A 66 -15.85 13.67 -6.80
CA ASP A 66 -15.90 14.44 -8.05
C ASP A 66 -14.46 14.58 -8.57
N PRO A 67 -14.11 13.97 -9.72
CA PRO A 67 -12.76 14.06 -10.27
C PRO A 67 -12.38 15.47 -10.73
N LYS A 68 -13.34 16.42 -10.77
CA LYS A 68 -13.08 17.83 -11.06
C LYS A 68 -12.64 18.62 -9.83
N LEU A 69 -12.92 18.10 -8.63
CA LEU A 69 -12.50 18.72 -7.37
C LEU A 69 -11.08 18.29 -7.01
N SER A 70 -10.37 19.14 -6.28
CA SER A 70 -9.08 18.77 -5.70
C SER A 70 -9.24 17.62 -4.68
N ALA A 71 -8.14 16.95 -4.36
CA ALA A 71 -8.15 15.94 -3.30
C ALA A 71 -8.60 16.52 -1.95
N ASP A 72 -8.14 17.73 -1.59
CA ASP A 72 -8.54 18.41 -0.35
C ASP A 72 -10.05 18.71 -0.29
N GLU A 73 -10.65 19.08 -1.42
CA GLU A 73 -12.10 19.30 -1.51
C GLU A 73 -12.89 18.00 -1.37
N ASN A 74 -12.43 16.93 -2.03
CA ASN A 74 -13.03 15.60 -1.89
C ASN A 74 -12.91 15.07 -0.46
N LEU A 75 -11.73 15.20 0.18
CA LEU A 75 -11.46 14.70 1.54
C LEU A 75 -12.28 15.41 2.63
N LYS A 76 -12.77 16.64 2.40
CA LYS A 76 -13.67 17.31 3.34
C LYS A 76 -15.04 16.64 3.45
N THR A 77 -15.43 15.86 2.44
CA THR A 77 -16.80 15.33 2.31
C THR A 77 -16.87 13.81 2.10
N ARG A 78 -15.75 13.18 1.72
CA ARG A 78 -15.62 11.77 1.32
C ARG A 78 -14.32 11.19 1.86
N GLY A 79 -14.21 9.85 1.88
CA GLY A 79 -12.98 9.17 2.28
C GLY A 79 -12.72 9.15 3.78
N ARG A 80 -12.43 7.97 4.34
CA ARG A 80 -12.11 7.82 5.78
C ARG A 80 -10.93 6.91 6.05
N SER A 81 -10.51 6.13 5.06
CA SER A 81 -9.46 5.14 5.20
C SER A 81 -8.22 5.54 4.40
N HIS A 82 -7.07 5.21 4.97
CA HIS A 82 -5.80 5.31 4.30
C HIS A 82 -5.17 3.91 4.27
N VAL A 83 -4.77 3.47 3.08
CA VAL A 83 -4.20 2.14 2.85
C VAL A 83 -2.95 2.30 2.02
N ALA A 84 -1.83 1.80 2.54
CA ALA A 84 -0.54 1.85 1.86
C ALA A 84 -0.10 0.44 1.45
N PHE A 85 0.23 0.29 0.17
CA PHE A 85 0.83 -0.92 -0.40
C PHE A 85 2.34 -0.76 -0.42
N ASP A 86 3.04 -1.68 0.25
CA ASP A 86 4.49 -1.77 0.16
C ASP A 86 4.89 -2.32 -1.20
N VAL A 87 5.80 -1.63 -1.89
CA VAL A 87 6.27 -2.00 -3.24
C VAL A 87 7.79 -2.11 -3.33
N GLY A 88 8.25 -2.94 -4.26
CA GLY A 88 9.65 -3.33 -4.39
C GLY A 88 10.57 -2.24 -4.94
N SER A 89 10.02 -1.22 -5.59
CA SER A 89 10.82 -0.20 -6.28
C SER A 89 10.10 1.15 -6.43
N ARG A 90 10.89 2.22 -6.66
CA ARG A 90 10.34 3.53 -7.04
C ARG A 90 9.54 3.48 -8.35
N LYS A 91 9.98 2.62 -9.29
CA LYS A 91 9.28 2.40 -10.56
C LYS A 91 7.87 1.85 -10.35
N GLU A 92 7.70 0.89 -9.44
CA GLU A 92 6.38 0.36 -9.09
C GLU A 92 5.46 1.44 -8.50
N VAL A 93 6.00 2.38 -7.71
CA VAL A 93 5.23 3.55 -7.24
C VAL A 93 4.75 4.41 -8.41
N ASP A 94 5.63 4.69 -9.37
CA ASP A 94 5.30 5.50 -10.56
C ASP A 94 4.23 4.79 -11.43
N GLU A 95 4.37 3.47 -11.63
CA GLU A 95 3.43 2.65 -12.40
C GLU A 95 2.06 2.54 -11.74
N PHE A 96 2.02 2.31 -10.43
CA PHE A 96 0.80 2.36 -9.63
C PHE A 96 0.08 3.70 -9.81
N TYR A 97 0.81 4.81 -9.66
CA TYR A 97 0.23 6.14 -9.74
C TYR A 97 -0.36 6.42 -11.12
N ALA A 98 0.39 6.09 -12.19
CA ALA A 98 -0.08 6.26 -13.56
C ALA A 98 -1.34 5.42 -13.85
N ALA A 99 -1.37 4.17 -13.36
CA ALA A 99 -2.52 3.28 -13.54
C ALA A 99 -3.75 3.78 -12.76
N ALA A 100 -3.56 4.26 -11.53
CA ALA A 100 -4.64 4.80 -10.72
C ALA A 100 -5.29 6.04 -11.34
N LEU A 101 -4.48 6.99 -11.83
CA LEU A 101 -5.01 8.16 -12.53
C LEU A 101 -5.77 7.76 -13.80
N LYS A 102 -5.24 6.79 -14.56
CA LYS A 102 -5.92 6.27 -15.75
C LYS A 102 -7.26 5.58 -15.41
N ALA A 103 -7.36 4.98 -14.22
CA ALA A 103 -8.56 4.36 -13.71
C ALA A 103 -9.57 5.37 -13.10
N GLY A 104 -9.27 6.67 -13.15
CA GLY A 104 -10.16 7.73 -12.64
C GLY A 104 -9.89 8.15 -11.20
N GLY A 105 -8.78 7.73 -10.60
CA GLY A 105 -8.35 8.22 -9.28
C GLY A 105 -7.98 9.70 -9.30
N VAL A 106 -8.18 10.36 -8.15
CA VAL A 106 -7.83 11.77 -7.99
C VAL A 106 -6.43 11.88 -7.38
N CYS A 107 -5.54 12.67 -7.98
CA CYS A 107 -4.21 12.90 -7.43
C CYS A 107 -4.29 13.52 -6.02
N ASN A 108 -3.68 12.85 -5.05
CA ASN A 108 -3.51 13.34 -3.68
C ASN A 108 -2.02 13.50 -3.28
N GLY A 109 -1.12 13.33 -4.24
CA GLY A 109 0.32 13.44 -4.05
C GLY A 109 1.09 12.66 -5.10
N ALA A 110 1.71 13.37 -6.04
CA ALA A 110 2.50 12.76 -7.10
C ALA A 110 3.67 11.91 -6.54
N PRO A 111 4.19 10.96 -7.33
CA PRO A 111 5.36 10.17 -6.96
C PRO A 111 6.53 11.05 -6.53
N GLY A 112 7.12 10.76 -5.38
CA GLY A 112 8.23 11.54 -4.87
C GLY A 112 8.72 11.09 -3.51
N GLU A 113 9.93 11.53 -3.18
CA GLU A 113 10.49 11.33 -1.84
C GLU A 113 9.79 12.25 -0.83
N ARG A 114 9.49 11.73 0.35
CA ARG A 114 8.72 12.42 1.37
C ARG A 114 9.65 13.01 2.43
N SER A 115 9.43 14.29 2.76
CA SER A 115 10.30 15.05 3.67
C SER A 115 10.33 14.48 5.09
N TYR A 116 9.30 13.76 5.51
CA TYR A 116 9.20 13.18 6.84
C TYR A 116 10.08 11.94 7.05
N ALA A 117 10.56 11.28 5.99
CA ALA A 117 11.43 10.12 6.13
C ALA A 117 12.35 9.93 4.90
N LYS A 118 13.66 9.98 5.12
CA LYS A 118 14.65 9.74 4.05
C LYS A 118 14.53 8.31 3.51
N GLY A 119 14.50 8.18 2.18
CA GLY A 119 14.30 6.90 1.51
C GLY A 119 12.84 6.46 1.41
N TYR A 120 11.88 7.28 1.84
CA TYR A 120 10.45 7.04 1.71
C TYR A 120 9.96 7.65 0.40
N TYR A 121 9.84 6.83 -0.64
CA TYR A 121 9.32 7.26 -1.95
C TYR A 121 7.91 6.73 -2.11
N ALA A 122 6.93 7.61 -2.34
CA ALA A 122 5.53 7.23 -2.34
C ALA A 122 4.73 8.04 -3.35
N ALA A 123 3.51 7.59 -3.64
CA ALA A 123 2.49 8.30 -4.40
C ALA A 123 1.11 8.06 -3.75
N PHE A 124 0.22 9.05 -3.83
CA PHE A 124 -1.11 9.03 -3.21
C PHE A 124 -2.19 9.37 -4.23
N VAL A 125 -3.26 8.59 -4.20
CA VAL A 125 -4.46 8.78 -5.03
C VAL A 125 -5.70 8.55 -4.18
N LEU A 126 -6.75 9.33 -4.41
CA LEU A 126 -8.06 8.99 -3.90
C LEU A 126 -8.71 7.96 -4.81
N ASP A 127 -9.26 6.92 -4.22
CA ASP A 127 -10.15 6.00 -4.92
C ASP A 127 -11.52 6.66 -5.20
N PRO A 128 -12.42 5.99 -5.95
CA PRO A 128 -13.74 6.55 -6.27
C PRO A 128 -14.59 6.92 -5.07
N LEU A 129 -14.35 6.38 -3.88
CA LEU A 129 -15.10 6.70 -2.64
C LEU A 129 -14.31 7.61 -1.68
N GLY A 130 -13.14 8.09 -2.11
CA GLY A 130 -12.29 9.04 -1.41
C GLY A 130 -11.27 8.42 -0.48
N ASN A 131 -11.12 7.10 -0.41
CA ASN A 131 -10.05 6.52 0.42
C ASN A 131 -8.69 6.92 -0.15
N ASN A 132 -7.75 7.27 0.74
CA ASN A 132 -6.42 7.69 0.37
C ASN A 132 -5.51 6.47 0.18
N ILE A 133 -5.29 6.07 -1.06
CA ILE A 133 -4.52 4.88 -1.42
C ILE A 133 -3.09 5.29 -1.77
N GLU A 134 -2.14 4.61 -1.15
CA GLU A 134 -0.71 4.85 -1.29
C GLU A 134 -0.01 3.63 -1.87
N ALA A 135 0.95 3.85 -2.76
CA ALA A 135 2.04 2.92 -2.99
C ALA A 135 3.32 3.53 -2.42
N VAL A 136 4.04 2.75 -1.61
CA VAL A 136 5.24 3.19 -0.92
C VAL A 136 6.38 2.22 -1.15
N HIS A 137 7.52 2.78 -1.54
CA HIS A 137 8.81 2.12 -1.49
C HIS A 137 9.66 2.75 -0.38
N PHE A 138 9.77 2.07 0.76
CA PHE A 138 10.57 2.55 1.87
C PHE A 138 11.92 1.82 1.97
N ASN A 139 13.00 2.54 1.67
CA ASN A 139 14.36 2.03 1.72
C ASN A 139 15.25 2.87 2.65
N PRO A 140 15.07 2.73 3.98
CA PRO A 140 15.81 3.52 4.96
C PRO A 140 17.30 3.19 4.96
N LEU A 141 18.12 4.13 5.44
CA LEU A 141 19.59 4.01 5.44
C LEU A 141 20.12 2.73 6.09
N TRP A 142 19.52 2.31 7.21
CA TRP A 142 19.94 1.09 7.90
C TRP A 142 19.67 -0.16 7.07
N LEU A 143 18.53 -0.24 6.37
CA LEU A 143 18.20 -1.36 5.49
C LEU A 143 19.14 -1.39 4.28
N ARG A 144 19.51 -0.21 3.75
CA ARG A 144 20.52 -0.07 2.69
C ARG A 144 21.89 -0.57 3.14
N ALA A 145 22.32 -0.22 4.36
CA ALA A 145 23.60 -0.65 4.92
C ALA A 145 23.65 -2.18 5.11
N ILE A 146 22.58 -2.79 5.62
CA ILE A 146 22.48 -4.25 5.76
C ILE A 146 22.57 -4.94 4.40
N LYS A 147 21.82 -4.46 3.40
CA LYS A 147 21.84 -5.04 2.04
C LYS A 147 23.20 -4.89 1.35
N ALA A 148 23.92 -3.79 1.59
CA ALA A 148 25.20 -3.51 0.94
C ALA A 148 26.39 -4.27 1.55
N ALA A 149 26.32 -4.65 2.84
CA ALA A 149 27.41 -5.33 3.53
C ALA A 149 26.89 -6.36 4.56
N PRO A 150 26.23 -7.45 4.10
CA PRO A 150 25.58 -8.42 4.97
C PRO A 150 26.56 -9.08 5.97
N SER A 151 27.82 -9.27 5.57
CA SER A 151 28.87 -9.85 6.41
C SER A 151 29.43 -8.90 7.48
N VAL A 152 29.48 -7.58 7.20
CA VAL A 152 30.02 -6.58 8.14
C VAL A 152 29.04 -6.32 9.28
N VAL A 153 27.73 -6.28 9.00
CA VAL A 153 26.71 -6.09 10.03
C VAL A 153 26.62 -7.30 10.97
N MET A 154 26.72 -8.52 10.44
CA MET A 154 26.78 -9.74 11.26
C MET A 154 28.03 -9.79 12.15
N LEU A 155 29.17 -9.29 11.68
CA LEU A 155 30.39 -9.20 12.47
C LEU A 155 30.25 -8.20 13.64
N VAL A 156 29.67 -7.02 13.39
CA VAL A 156 29.45 -5.99 14.43
C VAL A 156 28.42 -6.43 15.47
N LEU A 157 27.34 -7.11 15.06
CA LEU A 157 26.36 -7.68 15.99
C LEU A 157 26.90 -8.92 16.74
N GLY A 158 27.71 -9.75 16.09
CA GLY A 158 28.34 -10.91 16.72
C GLY A 158 29.35 -10.55 17.81
N ILE A 159 30.07 -9.43 17.66
CA ILE A 159 30.99 -8.91 18.68
C ILE A 159 30.23 -8.43 19.93
N ALA A 160 29.01 -7.91 19.78
CA ALA A 160 28.19 -7.46 20.91
C ALA A 160 27.65 -8.61 21.78
N VAL A 161 27.41 -9.79 21.21
CA VAL A 161 26.99 -11.00 21.96
C VAL A 161 28.18 -11.67 22.67
N GLY A 162 29.39 -11.56 22.10
CA GLY A 162 30.61 -12.16 22.67
C GLY A 162 31.14 -11.53 23.97
N HIS A 163 30.66 -10.33 24.36
CA HIS A 163 31.13 -9.64 25.58
C HIS A 163 30.30 -9.92 26.84
N PHE A 164 29.27 -10.77 26.79
CA PHE A 164 28.41 -11.09 27.94
C PHE A 164 28.50 -12.53 28.46
N GLY A 165 29.48 -13.32 28.02
CA GLY A 165 29.51 -14.76 28.32
C GLY A 165 30.87 -15.32 28.66
N PHE A 166 31.54 -14.86 29.72
CA PHE A 166 32.53 -15.67 30.46
C PHE A 166 32.64 -15.17 31.90
N GLY A 167 31.92 -15.84 32.81
CA GLY A 167 32.00 -15.51 34.22
C GLY A 167 31.18 -16.44 35.11
N TYR A 168 31.29 -17.75 34.95
CA TYR A 168 30.94 -18.73 36.00
C TYR A 168 31.68 -20.05 35.77
N PHE A 169 32.87 -20.15 36.37
CA PHE A 169 33.48 -21.41 36.81
C PHE A 169 34.31 -21.10 38.06
N ALA A 170 33.74 -21.39 39.22
CA ALA A 170 34.41 -21.75 40.47
C ALA A 170 33.37 -22.43 41.37
#